data_AF-A0A4S2FAS8-F1
#
_entry.id   AF-A0A4S2FAS8-F1
#
_cell.length_a   1.000
_cell.length_b   1.000
_cell.length_c   1.000
_cell.angle_alpha   90.00
_cell.angle_beta   90.00
_cell.angle_gamma   90.00
#
_symmetry.space_group_name_H-M   'P 1'
#
loop_
_entity.id
_entity.type
_entity.pdbx_description
1 polymer ?
#
loop_
_entity_poly.entity_id
_entity_poly.type
_entity_poly.pdbx_seq_one_letter_code
_entity_poly.pdbx_strand_id
1 'polypeptide(L)'
;MNRQVVVKRLPALKQGREIVISDIHANLDLYRRLLRQIDYRPGVDRLILLGDLIEKGTQNLEMVRYVMKQTQNEDVWCVMGNCDFIAKNVLYSYRLDFLKHVLRFREHSLIHEMAKQIRISMEEMPMDEFCQQLRLHFLPELSFLNDLPHVLESDSRIYAHAAIRSEDNYGDDFKEVMAMPMFLKRKIRFQKTVVVGHMPVTEYCSKIACFDPLYDAERNVWSIDGGNVVKHAGQLNALIFDGSAASTARADTLEERTVVRDVAPSTQIPFFINWNNGEVDILKEAAKQCFVHSPYLNRSFWIDRAFLQCEQARVKGTDYTNYEMPLRKDDRVKIVFSYDEKMQIKKDGVLGWTDKKNIEPK
;
A
#
# COMPACT_ATOMS: atom_id res chain seq x y z
N MET A 1 -10.51 26.60 -0.07
CA MET A 1 -9.91 25.51 -0.87
C MET A 1 -11.02 24.74 -1.55
N ASN A 2 -10.91 24.49 -2.86
CA ASN A 2 -11.89 23.65 -3.57
C ASN A 2 -11.88 22.24 -2.97
N ARG A 3 -13.04 21.74 -2.56
CA ARG A 3 -13.23 20.41 -1.97
C ARG A 3 -13.85 19.41 -2.94
N GLN A 4 -14.24 19.88 -4.13
CA GLN A 4 -14.86 19.06 -5.17
C GLN A 4 -13.87 18.02 -5.69
N VAL A 5 -14.41 16.88 -6.09
CA VAL A 5 -13.68 15.83 -6.80
C VAL A 5 -13.28 16.36 -8.17
N VAL A 6 -12.03 16.10 -8.55
CA VAL A 6 -11.47 16.49 -9.86
C VAL A 6 -11.33 15.20 -10.65
N VAL A 7 -12.05 15.15 -11.78
CA VAL A 7 -12.12 13.97 -12.64
C VAL A 7 -11.44 14.28 -13.96
N LYS A 8 -10.66 13.35 -14.48
CA LYS A 8 -10.06 13.45 -15.81
C LYS A 8 -10.43 12.23 -16.64
N ARG A 9 -11.04 12.46 -17.81
CA ARG A 9 -11.38 11.38 -18.73
C ARG A 9 -10.14 10.96 -19.52
N LEU A 10 -9.88 9.66 -19.53
CA LEU A 10 -8.79 9.05 -20.28
C LEU A 10 -9.19 8.96 -21.77
N PRO A 11 -8.26 9.24 -22.69
CA PRO A 11 -8.50 8.95 -24.10
C PRO A 11 -8.59 7.44 -24.32
N ALA A 12 -9.27 7.02 -25.38
CA ALA A 12 -9.32 5.61 -25.76
C ALA A 12 -7.90 5.01 -25.88
N LEU A 13 -7.70 3.82 -25.32
CA LEU A 13 -6.44 3.10 -25.46
C LEU A 13 -6.32 2.61 -26.90
N LYS A 14 -5.28 3.05 -27.62
CA LYS A 14 -5.10 2.74 -29.04
C LYS A 14 -4.43 1.39 -29.27
N GLN A 15 -3.51 1.02 -28.39
CA GLN A 15 -2.69 -0.18 -28.46
C GLN A 15 -2.16 -0.54 -27.07
N GLY A 16 -1.58 -1.72 -26.95
CA GLY A 16 -0.91 -2.17 -25.72
C GLY A 16 -1.86 -2.51 -24.58
N ARG A 17 -1.27 -2.74 -23.42
CA ARG A 17 -1.96 -3.12 -22.18
C ARG A 17 -2.20 -1.89 -21.33
N GLU A 18 -3.21 -1.96 -20.47
CA GLU A 18 -3.41 -0.99 -19.40
C GLU A 18 -2.92 -1.59 -18.08
N ILE A 19 -1.88 -0.99 -17.52
CA ILE A 19 -1.18 -1.47 -16.32
C ILE A 19 -1.51 -0.52 -15.18
N VAL A 20 -1.97 -1.05 -14.06
CA VAL A 20 -2.40 -0.29 -12.89
C VAL A 20 -1.56 -0.68 -11.69
N ILE A 21 -0.93 0.30 -11.02
CA ILE A 21 -0.09 0.12 -9.84
C ILE A 21 -0.54 1.14 -8.77
N SER A 22 -0.56 0.74 -7.50
CA SER A 22 -0.93 1.63 -6.39
C SER A 22 0.16 1.66 -5.29
N ASP A 23 0.13 2.70 -4.45
CA ASP A 23 0.81 2.75 -3.14
C ASP A 23 2.31 2.41 -3.22
N ILE A 24 3.02 3.15 -4.06
CA ILE A 24 4.46 2.93 -4.32
C ILE A 24 5.31 3.36 -3.12
N HIS A 25 4.85 4.38 -2.38
CA HIS A 25 5.48 4.86 -1.15
C HIS A 25 6.99 5.08 -1.28
N ALA A 26 7.39 5.83 -2.31
CA ALA A 26 8.79 6.18 -2.55
C ALA A 26 9.76 4.98 -2.64
N ASN A 27 9.27 3.79 -2.99
CA ASN A 27 10.09 2.62 -3.27
C ASN A 27 10.38 2.51 -4.78
N LEU A 28 11.14 3.49 -5.28
CA LEU A 28 11.39 3.66 -6.71
C LEU A 28 12.14 2.47 -7.31
N ASP A 29 13.06 1.87 -6.58
CA ASP A 29 13.80 0.69 -7.06
C ASP A 29 12.89 -0.51 -7.27
N LEU A 30 11.95 -0.74 -6.34
CA LEU A 30 10.95 -1.79 -6.46
C LEU A 30 9.99 -1.53 -7.63
N TYR A 31 9.54 -0.29 -7.79
CA TYR A 31 8.71 0.13 -8.92
C TYR A 31 9.39 -0.11 -10.26
N ARG A 32 10.64 0.33 -10.43
CA ARG A 32 11.44 0.07 -11.64
C ARG A 32 11.62 -1.44 -11.90
N ARG A 33 11.82 -2.23 -10.84
CA ARG A 33 11.94 -3.69 -10.97
C ARG A 33 10.63 -4.34 -11.41
N LEU A 34 9.49 -3.91 -10.86
CA LEU A 34 8.17 -4.39 -11.27
C LEU A 34 7.89 -4.06 -12.74
N LEU A 35 8.17 -2.84 -13.19
CA LEU A 35 8.02 -2.44 -14.60
C LEU A 35 8.87 -3.31 -15.54
N ARG A 36 10.11 -3.64 -15.17
CA ARG A 36 10.94 -4.58 -15.94
C ARG A 36 10.38 -5.99 -15.94
N GLN A 37 9.91 -6.48 -14.80
CA GLN A 37 9.35 -7.83 -14.64
C GLN A 37 8.12 -8.06 -15.52
N ILE A 38 7.27 -7.04 -15.69
CA ILE A 38 6.05 -7.13 -16.51
C ILE A 38 6.27 -6.73 -17.98
N ASP A 39 7.53 -6.51 -18.38
CA ASP A 39 7.91 -6.02 -19.71
C ASP A 39 7.09 -4.77 -20.10
N TYR A 40 7.04 -3.76 -19.23
CA TYR A 40 6.36 -2.49 -19.52
C TYR A 40 7.01 -1.80 -20.73
N ARG A 41 6.19 -1.42 -21.72
CA ARG A 41 6.64 -0.80 -22.98
C ARG A 41 6.18 0.66 -23.07
N PRO A 42 7.02 1.63 -22.71
CA PRO A 42 6.73 3.06 -22.89
C PRO A 42 6.26 3.39 -24.32
N GLY A 43 5.18 4.16 -24.44
CA GLY A 43 4.59 4.54 -25.73
C GLY A 43 3.73 3.46 -26.41
N VAL A 44 3.68 2.25 -25.85
CA VAL A 44 2.77 1.18 -26.26
C VAL A 44 1.74 0.91 -25.18
N ASP A 45 2.21 0.56 -23.97
CA ASP A 45 1.34 0.34 -22.82
C ASP A 45 0.91 1.67 -22.19
N ARG A 46 -0.27 1.68 -21.59
CA ARG A 46 -0.72 2.74 -20.67
C ARG A 46 -0.42 2.36 -19.24
N LEU A 47 0.14 3.29 -18.48
CA LEU A 47 0.40 3.11 -17.06
C LEU A 47 -0.51 4.03 -16.23
N ILE A 48 -1.19 3.45 -15.25
CA ILE A 48 -2.07 4.15 -14.31
C ILE A 48 -1.52 3.97 -12.90
N LEU A 49 -1.18 5.08 -12.24
CA LEU A 49 -0.67 5.10 -10.88
C LEU A 49 -1.76 5.62 -9.92
N LEU A 50 -2.19 4.78 -8.99
CA LEU A 50 -3.33 5.05 -8.11
C LEU A 50 -2.99 5.90 -6.88
N GLY A 51 -1.98 6.77 -6.97
CA GLY A 51 -1.57 7.64 -5.87
C GLY A 51 -0.75 6.95 -4.79
N ASP A 52 -0.48 7.69 -3.72
CA ASP A 52 0.48 7.35 -2.67
C ASP A 52 1.84 7.00 -3.29
N LEU A 53 2.27 7.90 -4.19
CA LEU A 53 3.57 7.84 -4.85
C LEU A 53 4.71 8.06 -3.86
N ILE A 54 4.46 8.92 -2.87
CA ILE A 54 5.42 9.36 -1.86
C ILE A 54 5.03 8.91 -0.44
N GLU A 55 5.83 9.38 0.51
CA GLU A 55 5.85 9.10 1.93
C GLU A 55 6.27 7.68 2.29
N LYS A 56 6.71 7.51 3.55
CA LYS A 56 7.09 6.23 4.17
C LYS A 56 8.42 5.62 3.66
N GLY A 57 8.66 5.60 2.34
CA GLY A 57 9.94 5.19 1.75
C GLY A 57 10.98 6.31 1.73
N THR A 58 12.17 6.01 1.18
CA THR A 58 13.37 6.86 1.26
C THR A 58 13.80 7.51 -0.05
N GLN A 59 13.07 7.29 -1.16
CA GLN A 59 13.37 7.86 -2.47
C GLN A 59 12.26 8.83 -2.92
N ASN A 60 11.71 9.64 -2.02
CA ASN A 60 10.51 10.44 -2.29
C ASN A 60 10.73 11.43 -3.44
N LEU A 61 11.78 12.23 -3.36
CA LEU A 61 12.07 13.26 -4.34
C LEU A 61 12.49 12.67 -5.69
N GLU A 62 13.24 11.55 -5.68
CA GLU A 62 13.58 10.82 -6.91
C GLU A 62 12.33 10.23 -7.55
N MET A 63 11.42 9.66 -6.75
CA MET A 63 10.16 9.07 -7.21
C MET A 63 9.27 10.10 -7.90
N VAL A 64 9.06 11.27 -7.28
CA VAL A 64 8.26 12.35 -7.90
C VAL A 64 8.87 12.79 -9.22
N ARG A 65 10.17 13.06 -9.26
CA ARG A 65 10.87 13.47 -10.49
C ARG A 65 10.81 12.41 -11.58
N TYR A 66 10.91 11.13 -11.20
CA TYR A 66 10.79 10.02 -12.12
C TYR A 66 9.39 9.95 -12.75
N VAL A 67 8.33 9.99 -11.93
CA VAL A 67 6.94 9.96 -12.44
C VAL A 67 6.62 11.21 -13.25
N MET A 68 7.06 12.40 -12.83
CA MET A 68 6.93 13.62 -13.64
C MET A 68 7.48 13.41 -15.05
N LYS A 69 8.70 12.87 -15.16
CA LYS A 69 9.31 12.57 -16.46
C LYS A 69 8.49 11.53 -17.25
N GLN A 70 7.95 10.51 -16.61
CA GLN A 70 7.08 9.54 -17.28
C GLN A 70 5.82 10.22 -17.84
N THR A 71 5.10 10.99 -17.02
CA THR A 71 3.86 11.68 -17.44
C THR A 71 4.07 12.71 -18.55
N GLN A 72 5.29 13.24 -18.71
CA GLN A 72 5.65 14.18 -19.77
C GLN A 72 5.94 13.49 -21.11
N ASN A 73 6.44 12.24 -21.10
CA ASN A 73 7.02 11.59 -22.28
C ASN A 73 6.28 10.31 -22.71
N GLU A 74 5.36 9.79 -21.88
CA GLU A 74 4.73 8.48 -22.03
C GLU A 74 3.21 8.55 -21.74
N ASP A 75 2.45 7.49 -22.03
CA ASP A 75 1.02 7.38 -21.68
C ASP A 75 0.84 6.98 -20.21
N VAL A 76 1.31 7.83 -19.29
CA VAL A 76 1.23 7.64 -17.83
C VAL A 76 0.25 8.62 -17.20
N TRP A 77 -0.68 8.08 -16.39
CA TRP A 77 -1.70 8.84 -15.69
C TRP A 77 -1.66 8.54 -14.21
N CYS A 78 -1.78 9.57 -13.39
CA CYS A 78 -1.73 9.45 -11.94
C CYS A 78 -3.01 10.01 -11.33
N VAL A 79 -3.45 9.44 -10.21
CA VAL A 79 -4.40 10.10 -9.30
C VAL A 79 -3.70 10.46 -8.00
N MET A 80 -4.25 11.44 -7.28
CA MET A 80 -3.78 11.84 -5.96
C MET A 80 -4.17 10.81 -4.92
N GLY A 81 -3.19 10.32 -4.14
CA GLY A 81 -3.42 9.60 -2.90
C GLY A 81 -3.36 10.51 -1.67
N ASN A 82 -3.76 9.99 -0.51
CA ASN A 82 -3.76 10.80 0.71
C ASN A 82 -2.36 11.20 1.18
N CYS A 83 -1.32 10.42 0.88
CA CYS A 83 0.06 10.77 1.20
C CYS A 83 0.58 11.89 0.30
N ASP A 84 0.16 11.91 -0.97
CA ASP A 84 0.55 12.94 -1.94
C ASP A 84 0.03 14.34 -1.55
N PHE A 85 -1.06 14.39 -0.76
CA PHE A 85 -1.65 15.63 -0.24
C PHE A 85 -0.68 16.47 0.61
N ILE A 86 0.40 15.88 1.14
CA ILE A 86 1.41 16.62 1.91
C ILE A 86 2.01 17.79 1.11
N ALA A 87 2.11 17.67 -0.22
CA ALA A 87 2.55 18.74 -1.10
C ALA A 87 1.64 19.97 -1.01
N LYS A 88 0.33 19.76 -0.87
CA LYS A 88 -0.68 20.81 -0.72
C LYS A 88 -0.54 21.57 0.60
N ASN A 89 -0.16 20.88 1.68
CA ASN A 89 0.14 21.51 2.96
C ASN A 89 1.26 22.54 2.82
N VAL A 90 2.32 22.19 2.08
CA VAL A 90 3.46 23.08 1.82
C VAL A 90 3.11 24.19 0.81
N LEU A 91 2.44 23.84 -0.28
CA LEU A 91 2.15 24.77 -1.37
C LEU A 91 1.27 25.95 -0.93
N TYR A 92 0.32 25.71 -0.02
CA TYR A 92 -0.63 26.73 0.45
C TYR A 92 -0.44 27.11 1.91
N SER A 93 0.64 26.68 2.56
CA SER A 93 0.84 26.83 4.02
C SER A 93 -0.40 26.38 4.82
N TYR A 94 -0.99 25.24 4.41
CA TYR A 94 -2.27 24.77 4.93
C TYR A 94 -2.07 23.79 6.09
N ARG A 95 -2.80 24.01 7.20
CA ARG A 95 -2.75 23.19 8.43
C ARG A 95 -1.31 22.94 8.92
N LEU A 96 -0.54 24.02 9.11
CA LEU A 96 0.88 23.94 9.46
C LEU A 96 1.16 23.18 10.76
N ASP A 97 0.33 23.31 11.79
CA ASP A 97 0.49 22.55 13.04
C ASP A 97 0.35 21.06 12.82
N PHE A 98 -0.62 20.66 11.99
CA PHE A 98 -0.79 19.25 11.60
C PHE A 98 0.39 18.77 10.76
N LEU A 99 0.87 19.57 9.80
CA LEU A 99 2.06 19.23 9.02
C LEU A 99 3.28 19.03 9.93
N LYS A 100 3.54 19.97 10.83
CA LYS A 100 4.66 19.89 11.78
C LYS A 100 4.56 18.65 12.67
N HIS A 101 3.35 18.36 13.17
CA HIS A 101 3.09 17.14 13.92
C HIS A 101 3.44 15.90 13.08
N VAL A 102 2.85 15.74 11.89
CA VAL A 102 3.11 14.60 11.00
C VAL A 102 4.61 14.42 10.71
N LEU A 103 5.33 15.50 10.42
CA LEU A 103 6.77 15.45 10.14
C LEU A 103 7.58 15.01 11.36
N ARG A 104 7.16 15.34 12.58
CA ARG A 104 7.85 14.86 13.80
C ARG A 104 7.66 13.36 14.06
N PHE A 105 6.55 12.79 13.60
CA PHE A 105 6.25 11.36 13.78
C PHE A 105 6.74 10.47 12.63
N ARG A 106 6.99 11.04 11.45
CA ARG A 106 7.46 10.30 10.27
C ARG A 106 8.97 10.35 10.18
N GLU A 107 9.61 9.19 10.08
CA GLU A 107 11.04 9.09 9.83
C GLU A 107 11.42 9.50 8.40
N HIS A 108 10.56 9.17 7.42
CA HIS A 108 10.80 9.45 6.00
C HIS A 108 9.60 10.14 5.36
N SER A 109 9.85 11.30 4.75
CA SER A 109 8.85 12.09 4.01
C SER A 109 9.51 12.86 2.86
N LEU A 110 8.71 13.26 1.88
CA LEU A 110 9.17 14.15 0.81
C LEU A 110 9.76 15.45 1.37
N ILE A 111 9.12 15.98 2.40
CA ILE A 111 9.48 17.28 2.99
C ILE A 111 10.82 17.21 3.72
N HIS A 112 11.13 16.10 4.40
CA HIS A 112 12.45 15.88 4.99
C HIS A 112 13.55 15.83 3.92
N GLU A 113 13.31 15.12 2.82
CA GLU A 113 14.27 15.03 1.72
C GLU A 113 14.51 16.39 1.05
N MET A 114 13.44 17.16 0.79
CA MET A 114 13.55 18.51 0.24
C MET A 114 14.33 19.44 1.18
N ALA A 115 13.97 19.48 2.46
CA ALA A 115 14.63 20.31 3.46
C ALA A 115 16.13 19.97 3.60
N LYS A 116 16.46 18.67 3.60
CA LYS A 116 17.84 18.19 3.61
C LYS A 116 18.61 18.64 2.37
N GLN A 117 18.01 18.60 1.18
CA GLN A 117 18.67 19.00 -0.06
C GLN A 117 19.05 20.50 -0.06
N ILE A 118 18.23 21.38 0.52
CA ILE A 118 18.52 22.81 0.63
C ILE A 118 19.11 23.22 1.99
N ARG A 119 19.39 22.25 2.87
CA ARG A 119 20.05 22.43 4.17
C ARG A 119 19.32 23.38 5.13
N ILE A 120 18.00 23.21 5.25
CA ILE A 120 17.18 23.93 6.23
C ILE A 120 16.52 22.97 7.22
N SER A 121 16.10 23.48 8.37
CA SER A 121 15.36 22.73 9.40
C SER A 121 14.05 23.42 9.77
N MET A 122 13.00 22.61 9.97
CA MET A 122 11.69 23.10 10.46
C MET A 122 11.69 23.51 11.94
N GLU A 123 12.79 23.26 12.66
CA GLU A 123 12.96 23.67 14.06
C GLU A 123 13.74 24.99 14.22
N GLU A 124 14.35 25.48 13.13
CA GLU A 124 15.15 26.72 13.13
C GLU A 124 14.34 27.96 12.71
N MET A 125 13.14 27.77 12.17
CA MET A 125 12.30 28.84 11.64
C MET A 125 10.80 28.54 11.82
N PRO A 126 9.93 29.56 11.74
CA PRO A 126 8.49 29.36 11.64
C PRO A 126 8.09 28.44 10.48
N MET A 127 7.02 27.66 10.66
CA MET A 127 6.60 26.66 9.66
C MET A 127 6.17 27.26 8.33
N ASP A 128 5.65 28.48 8.33
CA ASP A 128 5.25 29.20 7.12
C ASP A 128 6.47 29.66 6.31
N GLU A 129 7.52 30.15 6.99
CA GLU A 129 8.82 30.46 6.39
C GLU A 129 9.50 29.19 5.86
N PHE A 130 9.48 28.10 6.63
CA PHE A 130 9.96 26.79 6.18
C PHE A 130 9.26 26.35 4.89
N CYS A 131 7.93 26.43 4.84
CA CYS A 131 7.18 26.11 3.63
C CYS A 131 7.49 27.08 2.47
N GLN A 132 7.78 28.35 2.75
CA GLN A 132 8.19 29.31 1.72
C GLN A 132 9.51 28.92 1.08
N GLN A 133 10.52 28.55 1.88
CA GLN A 133 11.81 28.08 1.37
C GLN A 133 11.62 26.85 0.48
N LEU A 134 10.81 25.88 0.91
CA LEU A 134 10.52 24.70 0.10
C LEU A 134 9.85 25.06 -1.23
N ARG A 135 8.88 25.99 -1.23
CA ARG A 135 8.24 26.45 -2.48
C ARG A 135 9.22 27.11 -3.44
N LEU A 136 10.15 27.93 -2.94
CA LEU A 136 11.15 28.60 -3.79
C LEU A 136 12.04 27.61 -4.55
N HIS A 137 12.31 26.45 -3.97
CA HIS A 137 13.25 25.47 -4.53
C HIS A 137 12.58 24.27 -5.23
N PHE A 138 11.33 23.93 -4.86
CA PHE A 138 10.66 22.69 -5.28
C PHE A 138 9.24 22.92 -5.80
N LEU A 139 8.94 24.13 -6.30
CA LEU A 139 7.64 24.43 -6.88
C LEU A 139 7.18 23.41 -7.93
N PRO A 140 8.02 22.95 -8.88
CA PRO A 140 7.58 22.00 -9.90
C PRO A 140 7.09 20.67 -9.32
N GLU A 141 7.81 20.09 -8.36
CA GLU A 141 7.45 18.83 -7.71
C GLU A 141 6.18 18.99 -6.85
N LEU A 142 6.09 20.09 -6.09
CA LEU A 142 4.92 20.38 -5.25
C LEU A 142 3.66 20.63 -6.08
N SER A 143 3.79 21.38 -7.17
CA SER A 143 2.68 21.65 -8.11
C SER A 143 2.24 20.38 -8.82
N PHE A 144 3.18 19.54 -9.29
CA PHE A 144 2.83 18.27 -9.93
C PHE A 144 1.93 17.41 -9.04
N LEU A 145 2.31 17.21 -7.78
CA LEU A 145 1.53 16.43 -6.82
C LEU A 145 0.18 17.08 -6.50
N ASN A 146 0.14 18.40 -6.35
CA ASN A 146 -1.11 19.13 -6.07
C ASN A 146 -2.12 19.07 -7.23
N ASP A 147 -1.63 19.02 -8.47
CA ASP A 147 -2.47 19.10 -9.66
C ASP A 147 -2.96 17.72 -10.15
N LEU A 148 -2.57 16.64 -9.46
CA LEU A 148 -3.08 15.31 -9.73
C LEU A 148 -4.61 15.26 -9.60
N PRO A 149 -5.34 14.66 -10.56
CA PRO A 149 -6.78 14.46 -10.42
C PRO A 149 -7.08 13.46 -9.30
N HIS A 150 -8.32 13.46 -8.82
CA HIS A 150 -8.76 12.52 -7.79
C HIS A 150 -9.31 11.22 -8.41
N VAL A 151 -9.84 11.31 -9.64
CA VAL A 151 -10.42 10.19 -10.38
C VAL A 151 -9.97 10.24 -11.84
N LEU A 152 -9.63 9.08 -12.40
CA LEU A 152 -9.54 8.89 -13.84
C LEU A 152 -10.70 8.02 -14.31
N GLU A 153 -11.29 8.36 -15.45
CA GLU A 153 -12.41 7.61 -16.00
C GLU A 153 -12.15 7.25 -17.46
N SER A 154 -12.41 6.01 -17.84
CA SER A 154 -12.53 5.54 -19.22
C SER A 154 -13.96 5.10 -19.52
N ASP A 155 -14.23 4.63 -20.72
CA ASP A 155 -15.56 4.15 -21.10
C ASP A 155 -15.99 2.90 -20.29
N SER A 156 -15.03 2.06 -19.85
CA SER A 156 -15.32 0.81 -19.15
C SER A 156 -14.80 0.72 -17.71
N ARG A 157 -13.94 1.65 -17.27
CA ARG A 157 -13.25 1.59 -15.97
C ARG A 157 -13.15 2.94 -15.28
N ILE A 158 -13.17 2.92 -13.95
CA ILE A 158 -12.94 4.08 -13.08
C ILE A 158 -11.75 3.78 -12.18
N TYR A 159 -10.85 4.75 -12.03
CA TYR A 159 -9.64 4.66 -11.22
C TYR A 159 -9.68 5.73 -10.14
N ALA A 160 -9.54 5.31 -8.88
CA ALA A 160 -9.47 6.19 -7.73
C ALA A 160 -8.44 5.65 -6.74
N HIS A 161 -7.93 6.48 -5.85
CA HIS A 161 -6.97 6.00 -4.86
C HIS A 161 -7.62 5.08 -3.82
N ALA A 162 -8.71 5.49 -3.15
CA ALA A 162 -9.34 4.70 -2.08
C ALA A 162 -10.76 4.21 -2.41
N ALA A 163 -11.63 5.08 -2.92
CA ALA A 163 -13.04 4.76 -3.16
C ALA A 163 -13.74 5.75 -4.10
N ILE A 164 -14.96 5.42 -4.49
CA ILE A 164 -15.95 6.38 -5.01
C ILE A 164 -17.32 6.15 -4.33
N ARG A 165 -18.23 7.12 -4.38
CA ARG A 165 -19.61 7.03 -3.86
C ARG A 165 -20.61 6.54 -4.90
N SER A 166 -20.49 7.00 -6.14
CA SER A 166 -21.29 6.59 -7.29
C SER A 166 -20.53 6.89 -8.59
N GLU A 167 -21.03 6.39 -9.72
CA GLU A 167 -20.47 6.71 -11.05
C GLU A 167 -20.83 8.13 -11.51
N ASP A 168 -21.92 8.71 -10.98
CA ASP A 168 -22.38 10.05 -11.39
C ASP A 168 -21.60 11.19 -10.75
N ASN A 169 -21.27 11.05 -9.45
CA ASN A 169 -20.71 12.14 -8.66
C ASN A 169 -19.33 11.81 -8.07
N TYR A 170 -18.95 10.53 -8.01
CA TYR A 170 -17.70 10.04 -7.42
C TYR A 170 -17.49 10.30 -5.93
N GLY A 171 -17.84 11.48 -5.41
CA GLY A 171 -17.75 11.88 -4.00
C GLY A 171 -18.18 13.32 -3.83
N ASP A 172 -18.73 13.65 -2.67
CA ASP A 172 -19.08 15.05 -2.34
C ASP A 172 -17.84 15.84 -1.90
N ASP A 173 -16.80 15.12 -1.47
CA ASP A 173 -15.55 15.63 -0.97
C ASP A 173 -14.39 14.78 -1.48
N PHE A 174 -13.32 15.40 -1.97
CA PHE A 174 -12.14 14.65 -2.44
C PHE A 174 -11.59 13.69 -1.38
N LYS A 175 -11.79 13.97 -0.07
CA LYS A 175 -11.30 13.11 1.01
C LYS A 175 -11.98 11.75 1.01
N GLU A 176 -13.24 11.68 0.59
CA GLU A 176 -13.97 10.42 0.46
C GLU A 176 -13.39 9.54 -0.66
N VAL A 177 -12.73 10.15 -1.64
CA VAL A 177 -12.08 9.44 -2.76
C VAL A 177 -10.66 9.02 -2.40
N MET A 178 -9.96 9.82 -1.59
CA MET A 178 -8.55 9.61 -1.23
C MET A 178 -8.29 8.89 0.10
N ALA A 179 -9.25 8.77 1.01
CA ALA A 179 -8.94 8.25 2.35
C ALA A 179 -10.06 7.41 2.96
N MET A 180 -10.99 6.91 2.14
CA MET A 180 -12.08 6.07 2.62
C MET A 180 -11.54 4.71 3.05
N PRO A 181 -11.67 4.34 4.33
CA PRO A 181 -11.24 3.04 4.79
C PRO A 181 -12.23 1.95 4.36
N MET A 182 -11.74 0.73 4.16
CA MET A 182 -12.53 -0.49 3.99
C MET A 182 -13.60 -0.38 2.89
N PHE A 183 -13.24 0.16 1.72
CA PHE A 183 -14.15 0.39 0.60
C PHE A 183 -14.99 -0.84 0.22
N LEU A 184 -14.37 -2.03 0.18
CA LEU A 184 -15.07 -3.28 -0.17
C LEU A 184 -16.13 -3.72 0.87
N LYS A 185 -16.16 -3.14 2.08
CA LYS A 185 -17.25 -3.40 3.04
C LYS A 185 -18.53 -2.62 2.71
N ARG A 186 -18.48 -1.63 1.81
CA ARG A 186 -19.66 -0.85 1.42
C ARG A 186 -20.56 -1.67 0.50
N LYS A 187 -21.88 -1.48 0.61
CA LYS A 187 -22.88 -2.18 -0.21
C LYS A 187 -23.23 -1.34 -1.44
N ILE A 188 -22.25 -1.18 -2.34
CA ILE A 188 -22.39 -0.40 -3.58
C ILE A 188 -21.89 -1.24 -4.74
N ARG A 189 -22.62 -1.20 -5.85
CA ARG A 189 -22.28 -1.92 -7.08
C ARG A 189 -22.06 -0.92 -8.22
N PHE A 190 -21.06 -1.19 -9.03
CA PHE A 190 -20.69 -0.36 -10.17
C PHE A 190 -20.90 -1.12 -11.49
N GLN A 191 -21.29 -0.39 -12.52
CA GLN A 191 -21.38 -0.92 -13.88
C GLN A 191 -19.99 -0.96 -14.52
N LYS A 192 -19.22 0.12 -14.36
CA LYS A 192 -17.81 0.16 -14.74
C LYS A 192 -16.98 -0.58 -13.70
N THR A 193 -15.89 -1.20 -14.13
CA THR A 193 -14.94 -1.79 -13.19
C THR A 193 -14.19 -0.68 -12.47
N VAL A 194 -14.29 -0.64 -11.15
CA VAL A 194 -13.56 0.33 -10.32
C VAL A 194 -12.26 -0.30 -9.84
N VAL A 195 -11.14 0.41 -9.94
CA VAL A 195 -9.84 -0.06 -9.44
C VAL A 195 -9.29 0.94 -8.42
N VAL A 196 -8.95 0.44 -7.23
CA VAL A 196 -8.46 1.23 -6.09
C VAL A 196 -7.22 0.63 -5.43
N GLY A 197 -6.46 1.45 -4.72
CA GLY A 197 -5.39 1.08 -3.80
C GLY A 197 -5.76 1.37 -2.35
N HIS A 198 -4.91 2.12 -1.65
CA HIS A 198 -5.08 2.72 -0.31
C HIS A 198 -5.13 1.76 0.88
N MET A 199 -6.03 0.78 0.82
CA MET A 199 -6.24 -0.18 1.89
C MET A 199 -5.50 -1.47 1.52
N PRO A 200 -4.46 -1.87 2.26
CA PRO A 200 -3.77 -3.12 1.98
C PRO A 200 -4.76 -4.28 1.92
N VAL A 201 -4.71 -5.07 0.85
CA VAL A 201 -5.68 -6.15 0.58
C VAL A 201 -5.79 -7.16 1.72
N THR A 202 -4.73 -7.34 2.49
CA THR A 202 -4.72 -8.20 3.70
C THR A 202 -5.69 -7.73 4.80
N GLU A 203 -6.08 -6.46 4.83
CA GLU A 203 -7.06 -5.93 5.79
C GLU A 203 -8.48 -6.47 5.52
N TYR A 204 -8.72 -7.01 4.32
CA TYR A 204 -9.93 -7.75 3.98
C TYR A 204 -9.83 -9.26 4.28
N CYS A 205 -8.65 -9.78 4.61
CA CYS A 205 -8.44 -11.18 4.95
C CYS A 205 -8.75 -11.44 6.44
N SER A 206 -9.40 -12.57 6.73
CA SER A 206 -9.68 -13.04 8.10
C SER A 206 -9.13 -14.43 8.42
N LYS A 207 -8.82 -15.24 7.39
CA LYS A 207 -8.34 -16.62 7.54
C LYS A 207 -6.87 -16.78 7.16
N ILE A 208 -6.55 -16.45 5.92
CA ILE A 208 -5.22 -16.57 5.34
C ILE A 208 -4.90 -15.21 4.71
N ALA A 209 -3.78 -14.61 5.09
CA ALA A 209 -3.38 -13.31 4.56
C ALA A 209 -2.79 -13.47 3.16
N CYS A 210 -3.44 -12.85 2.18
CA CYS A 210 -2.97 -12.78 0.81
C CYS A 210 -2.74 -11.32 0.45
N PHE A 211 -1.62 -11.06 -0.23
CA PHE A 211 -1.14 -9.72 -0.59
C PHE A 211 -1.42 -9.39 -2.07
N ASP A 212 -2.08 -10.31 -2.79
CA ASP A 212 -2.40 -10.16 -4.20
C ASP A 212 -3.64 -9.27 -4.41
N PRO A 213 -3.79 -8.66 -5.60
CA PRO A 213 -4.98 -7.90 -5.95
C PRO A 213 -6.26 -8.71 -5.72
N LEU A 214 -7.23 -8.09 -5.03
CA LEU A 214 -8.52 -8.67 -4.69
C LEU A 214 -9.60 -8.12 -5.63
N TYR A 215 -10.30 -9.01 -6.33
CA TYR A 215 -11.49 -8.66 -7.10
C TYR A 215 -12.77 -9.05 -6.37
N ASP A 216 -13.63 -8.05 -6.14
CA ASP A 216 -14.99 -8.25 -5.66
C ASP A 216 -15.95 -8.19 -6.86
N ALA A 217 -16.40 -9.36 -7.32
CA ALA A 217 -17.31 -9.48 -8.45
C ALA A 217 -18.75 -9.01 -8.12
N GLU A 218 -19.17 -9.02 -6.86
CA GLU A 218 -20.49 -8.52 -6.45
C GLU A 218 -20.57 -7.00 -6.66
N ARG A 219 -19.46 -6.31 -6.38
CA ARG A 219 -19.35 -4.85 -6.44
C ARG A 219 -18.73 -4.35 -7.74
N ASN A 220 -18.05 -5.22 -8.49
CA ASN A 220 -17.21 -4.91 -9.64
C ASN A 220 -16.01 -3.99 -9.29
N VAL A 221 -15.30 -4.33 -8.22
CA VAL A 221 -14.18 -3.53 -7.68
C VAL A 221 -12.91 -4.37 -7.55
N TRP A 222 -11.80 -3.84 -8.03
CA TRP A 222 -10.46 -4.30 -7.70
C TRP A 222 -9.84 -3.45 -6.59
N SER A 223 -9.29 -4.09 -5.57
CA SER A 223 -8.39 -3.45 -4.58
C SER A 223 -7.01 -4.06 -4.76
N ILE A 224 -5.99 -3.23 -5.00
CA ILE A 224 -4.68 -3.72 -5.47
C ILE A 224 -3.51 -3.38 -4.56
N ASP A 225 -3.71 -2.64 -3.47
CA ASP A 225 -2.63 -2.29 -2.54
C ASP A 225 -2.09 -3.54 -1.82
N GLY A 226 -0.85 -3.90 -2.13
CA GLY A 226 -0.14 -5.04 -1.53
C GLY A 226 0.55 -4.68 -0.21
N GLY A 227 0.29 -3.51 0.37
CA GLY A 227 0.91 -3.06 1.62
C GLY A 227 2.41 -2.78 1.49
N ASN A 228 2.88 -2.40 0.31
CA ASN A 228 4.29 -2.07 0.06
C ASN A 228 4.78 -0.98 1.03
N VAL A 229 5.97 -1.16 1.63
CA VAL A 229 6.58 -0.31 2.67
C VAL A 229 5.80 -0.25 4.00
N VAL A 230 4.47 -0.42 3.99
CA VAL A 230 3.59 -0.33 5.16
C VAL A 230 3.57 -1.62 5.98
N LYS A 231 3.67 -2.77 5.30
CA LYS A 231 3.65 -4.10 5.92
C LYS A 231 4.99 -4.79 5.74
N HIS A 232 5.45 -5.50 6.76
CA HIS A 232 6.70 -6.26 6.69
C HIS A 232 6.72 -7.29 5.56
N ALA A 233 5.58 -7.94 5.29
CA ALA A 233 5.39 -8.88 4.18
C ALA A 233 4.90 -8.21 2.87
N GLY A 234 4.84 -6.87 2.85
CA GLY A 234 4.26 -6.09 1.77
C GLY A 234 4.89 -6.36 0.41
N GLN A 235 4.14 -6.05 -0.64
CA GLN A 235 4.60 -6.14 -2.02
C GLN A 235 3.99 -5.03 -2.86
N LEU A 236 4.68 -4.66 -3.93
CA LEU A 236 4.09 -3.81 -4.96
C LEU A 236 3.38 -4.69 -5.99
N ASN A 237 2.12 -4.39 -6.25
CA ASN A 237 1.30 -5.13 -7.21
C ASN A 237 1.13 -4.35 -8.51
N ALA A 238 0.96 -5.09 -9.61
CA ALA A 238 0.44 -4.59 -10.87
C ALA A 238 -0.80 -5.39 -11.27
N LEU A 239 -1.88 -4.70 -11.62
CA LEU A 239 -3.04 -5.26 -12.30
C LEU A 239 -2.94 -4.89 -13.78
N ILE A 240 -2.99 -5.88 -14.66
CA ILE A 240 -2.73 -5.72 -16.09
C ILE A 240 -3.97 -6.14 -16.86
N PHE A 241 -4.52 -5.19 -17.62
CA PHE A 241 -5.60 -5.44 -18.56
C PHE A 241 -5.06 -5.51 -19.99
N ASP A 242 -5.30 -6.64 -20.65
CA ASP A 242 -5.04 -6.84 -22.08
C ASP A 242 -6.37 -7.12 -22.78
N GLY A 243 -6.96 -6.07 -23.35
CA GLY A 243 -8.36 -6.08 -23.79
C GLY A 243 -9.32 -6.38 -22.62
N SER A 244 -10.01 -7.53 -22.71
CA SER A 244 -10.93 -8.02 -21.68
C SER A 244 -10.26 -8.93 -20.65
N ALA A 245 -9.04 -9.41 -20.91
CA ALA A 245 -8.31 -10.27 -19.98
C ALA A 245 -7.67 -9.43 -18.87
N ALA A 246 -7.69 -9.97 -17.65
CA ALA A 246 -7.01 -9.39 -16.50
C ALA A 246 -5.99 -10.39 -15.95
N SER A 247 -4.80 -9.90 -15.63
CA SER A 247 -3.73 -10.66 -14.98
C SER A 247 -3.05 -9.81 -13.91
N THR A 248 -2.28 -10.43 -13.03
CA THR A 248 -1.58 -9.71 -11.95
C THR A 248 -0.11 -10.07 -11.93
N ALA A 249 0.70 -9.13 -11.44
CA ALA A 249 2.10 -9.34 -11.12
C ALA A 249 2.42 -8.67 -9.79
N ARG A 250 3.53 -9.10 -9.17
CA ARG A 250 3.97 -8.61 -7.86
C ARG A 250 5.48 -8.59 -7.75
N ALA A 251 6.00 -7.71 -6.91
CA ALA A 251 7.42 -7.65 -6.57
C ALA A 251 7.60 -7.24 -5.09
N ASP A 252 8.59 -7.84 -4.41
CA ASP A 252 9.00 -7.47 -3.04
C ASP A 252 10.52 -7.60 -2.79
N THR A 253 11.04 -6.89 -1.81
CA THR A 253 12.48 -6.90 -1.49
C THR A 253 12.88 -8.03 -0.54
N LEU A 254 11.98 -9.00 -0.31
CA LEU A 254 12.21 -10.05 0.67
C LEU A 254 13.26 -11.05 0.18
N GLU A 255 14.03 -11.54 1.15
CA GLU A 255 15.07 -12.54 0.93
C GLU A 255 14.43 -13.86 0.50
N GLU A 256 14.88 -14.42 -0.63
CA GLU A 256 14.41 -15.71 -1.12
C GLU A 256 15.26 -16.86 -0.60
N ARG A 257 14.61 -17.97 -0.27
CA ARG A 257 15.23 -19.21 0.20
C ARG A 257 14.50 -20.43 -0.35
N THR A 258 15.20 -21.56 -0.38
CA THR A 258 14.69 -22.87 -0.79
C THR A 258 14.19 -23.67 0.40
N VAL A 259 13.09 -24.37 0.21
CA VAL A 259 12.57 -25.35 1.16
C VAL A 259 13.36 -26.67 1.02
N VAL A 260 13.82 -27.23 2.14
CA VAL A 260 14.66 -28.44 2.13
C VAL A 260 13.89 -29.77 2.27
N ARG A 261 12.60 -29.71 2.63
CA ARG A 261 11.73 -30.89 2.83
C ARG A 261 10.25 -30.58 2.68
N ASP A 262 9.44 -31.59 2.41
CA ASP A 262 7.99 -31.47 2.41
C ASP A 262 7.45 -31.16 3.82
N VAL A 263 6.43 -30.29 3.90
CA VAL A 263 5.77 -29.89 5.14
C VAL A 263 4.26 -29.94 4.92
N ALA A 264 3.60 -30.81 5.69
CA ALA A 264 2.15 -30.83 5.79
C ALA A 264 1.71 -29.96 6.98
N PRO A 265 0.75 -29.04 6.79
CA PRO A 265 0.25 -28.20 7.88
C PRO A 265 -0.54 -29.05 8.89
N SER A 266 -0.37 -28.75 10.18
CA SER A 266 -1.12 -29.33 11.29
C SER A 266 -2.32 -28.48 11.72
N THR A 267 -2.28 -27.17 11.41
CA THR A 267 -3.36 -26.23 11.74
C THR A 267 -4.58 -26.43 10.85
N GLN A 268 -5.71 -26.82 11.45
CA GLN A 268 -6.97 -27.04 10.73
C GLN A 268 -7.78 -25.76 10.47
N ILE A 269 -7.75 -24.81 11.41
CA ILE A 269 -8.55 -23.58 11.36
C ILE A 269 -7.61 -22.38 11.41
N PRO A 270 -7.17 -21.87 10.23
CA PRO A 270 -6.32 -20.70 10.17
C PRO A 270 -7.12 -19.42 10.45
N PHE A 271 -6.43 -18.45 11.04
CA PHE A 271 -6.91 -17.09 11.21
C PHE A 271 -5.80 -16.09 10.88
N PHE A 272 -6.22 -14.86 10.60
CA PHE A 272 -5.33 -13.71 10.47
C PHE A 272 -5.84 -12.54 11.31
N ILE A 273 -4.94 -11.98 12.12
CA ILE A 273 -5.16 -10.74 12.85
C ILE A 273 -4.55 -9.60 12.03
N ASN A 274 -5.42 -8.80 11.44
CA ASN A 274 -5.03 -7.59 10.71
C ASN A 274 -5.11 -6.35 11.61
N TRP A 275 -4.58 -5.22 11.12
CA TRP A 275 -4.47 -4.00 11.93
C TRP A 275 -5.84 -3.42 12.33
N ASN A 276 -6.81 -3.45 11.41
CA ASN A 276 -8.15 -2.91 11.66
C ASN A 276 -8.96 -3.72 12.68
N ASN A 277 -8.75 -5.04 12.75
CA ASN A 277 -9.45 -5.93 13.68
C ASN A 277 -8.48 -6.56 14.70
N GLY A 278 -7.42 -5.82 15.04
CA GLY A 278 -6.31 -6.28 15.86
C GLY A 278 -6.55 -6.29 17.36
N GLU A 279 -7.67 -5.76 17.84
CA GLU A 279 -7.93 -5.64 19.28
C GLU A 279 -7.98 -7.00 19.96
N VAL A 280 -7.24 -7.12 21.07
CA VAL A 280 -7.15 -8.34 21.86
C VAL A 280 -7.09 -8.04 23.35
N ASP A 281 -7.65 -8.93 24.16
CA ASP A 281 -7.56 -8.90 25.62
C ASP A 281 -6.46 -9.86 26.09
N ILE A 282 -5.51 -9.37 26.87
CA ILE A 282 -4.47 -10.22 27.47
C ILE A 282 -5.11 -11.04 28.61
N LEU A 283 -5.09 -12.36 28.46
CA LEU A 283 -5.58 -13.31 29.47
C LEU A 283 -4.44 -13.86 30.34
N LYS A 284 -3.27 -14.09 29.74
CA LYS A 284 -2.07 -14.56 30.46
C LYS A 284 -0.81 -14.07 29.76
N GLU A 285 0.13 -13.59 30.56
CA GLU A 285 1.46 -13.20 30.08
C GLU A 285 2.49 -14.31 30.30
N ALA A 286 3.33 -14.53 29.29
CA ALA A 286 4.56 -15.34 29.37
C ALA A 286 5.76 -14.51 28.88
N ALA A 287 6.97 -15.08 28.97
CA ALA A 287 8.20 -14.38 28.64
C ALA A 287 8.24 -13.91 27.17
N LYS A 288 7.88 -14.79 26.23
CA LYS A 288 7.94 -14.53 24.78
C LYS A 288 6.58 -14.26 24.13
N GLN A 289 5.49 -14.70 24.77
CA GLN A 289 4.15 -14.69 24.19
C GLN A 289 3.11 -14.21 25.19
N CYS A 290 1.96 -13.77 24.69
CA CYS A 290 0.76 -13.55 25.48
C CYS A 290 -0.34 -14.50 24.99
N PHE A 291 -1.07 -15.10 25.93
CA PHE A 291 -2.33 -15.75 25.63
C PHE A 291 -3.42 -14.69 25.65
N VAL A 292 -4.09 -14.51 24.52
CA VAL A 292 -5.04 -13.41 24.32
C VAL A 292 -6.39 -13.94 23.86
N HIS A 293 -7.44 -13.15 24.07
CA HIS A 293 -8.74 -13.31 23.43
C HIS A 293 -8.92 -12.25 22.34
N SER A 294 -9.33 -12.64 21.14
CA SER A 294 -9.75 -11.71 20.10
C SER A 294 -11.28 -11.66 20.03
N PRO A 295 -11.92 -10.53 20.37
CA PRO A 295 -13.36 -10.36 20.21
C PRO A 295 -13.81 -10.48 18.74
N TYR A 296 -12.97 -10.05 17.80
CA TYR A 296 -13.26 -10.13 16.36
C TYR A 296 -13.31 -11.57 15.85
N LEU A 297 -12.32 -12.39 16.22
CA LEU A 297 -12.28 -13.80 15.82
C LEU A 297 -13.15 -14.70 16.71
N ASN A 298 -13.63 -14.17 17.85
CA ASN A 298 -14.27 -14.91 18.93
C ASN A 298 -13.45 -16.16 19.33
N ARG A 299 -12.14 -15.97 19.54
CA ARG A 299 -11.18 -17.06 19.78
C ARG A 299 -10.04 -16.59 20.66
N SER A 300 -9.55 -17.49 21.51
CA SER A 300 -8.33 -17.28 22.29
C SER A 300 -7.14 -18.07 21.71
N PHE A 301 -5.95 -17.46 21.72
CA PHE A 301 -4.73 -18.04 21.15
C PHE A 301 -3.47 -17.40 21.74
N TRP A 302 -2.33 -18.05 21.52
CA TRP A 302 -1.02 -17.47 21.80
C TRP A 302 -0.57 -16.59 20.64
N ILE A 303 -0.05 -15.41 20.96
CA ILE A 303 0.56 -14.47 20.03
C ILE A 303 1.93 -14.05 20.57
N ASP A 304 2.95 -14.00 19.71
CA ASP A 304 4.27 -13.54 20.11
C ASP A 304 4.22 -12.03 20.41
N ARG A 305 4.94 -11.61 21.46
CA ARG A 305 4.98 -10.18 21.86
C ARG A 305 5.46 -9.26 20.73
N ALA A 306 6.21 -9.79 19.77
CA ALA A 306 6.68 -9.05 18.59
C ALA A 306 5.53 -8.54 17.70
N PHE A 307 4.34 -9.13 17.78
CA PHE A 307 3.17 -8.72 16.99
C PHE A 307 2.16 -7.90 17.82
N LEU A 308 2.47 -7.60 19.09
CA LEU A 308 1.60 -6.82 19.97
C LEU A 308 2.09 -5.38 20.10
N GLN A 309 1.17 -4.43 20.02
CA GLN A 309 1.37 -3.02 20.25
C GLN A 309 0.42 -2.55 21.37
N CYS A 310 0.92 -1.70 22.27
CA CYS A 310 0.13 -1.11 23.34
C CYS A 310 -0.12 0.37 23.02
N GLU A 311 -1.38 0.74 22.76
CA GLU A 311 -1.79 2.11 22.49
C GLU A 311 -2.86 2.54 23.51
N GLN A 312 -2.57 3.57 24.30
CA GLN A 312 -3.56 4.28 25.15
C GLN A 312 -4.54 3.35 25.89
N ALA A 313 -4.00 2.37 26.61
CA ALA A 313 -4.70 1.33 27.39
C ALA A 313 -5.35 0.16 26.61
N ARG A 314 -5.21 0.10 25.29
CA ARG A 314 -5.64 -1.04 24.46
C ARG A 314 -4.44 -1.80 23.90
N VAL A 315 -4.58 -3.12 23.80
CA VAL A 315 -3.57 -3.99 23.19
C VAL A 315 -4.08 -4.41 21.81
N LYS A 316 -3.23 -4.23 20.80
CA LYS A 316 -3.51 -4.63 19.42
C LYS A 316 -2.47 -5.62 18.92
N GLY A 317 -2.93 -6.73 18.34
CA GLY A 317 -2.14 -7.55 17.44
C GLY A 317 -2.15 -6.98 16.02
N THR A 318 -1.06 -7.15 15.27
CA THR A 318 -1.03 -6.83 13.83
C THR A 318 -0.23 -7.85 13.04
N ASP A 319 -0.67 -8.14 11.82
CA ASP A 319 -0.02 -9.02 10.85
C ASP A 319 0.37 -10.42 11.38
N TYR A 320 -0.43 -10.94 12.33
CA TYR A 320 -0.21 -12.25 12.95
C TYR A 320 -1.19 -13.30 12.42
N THR A 321 -0.69 -14.51 12.18
CA THR A 321 -1.49 -15.67 11.75
C THR A 321 -1.03 -16.92 12.48
N ASN A 322 -1.90 -17.92 12.61
CA ASN A 322 -1.52 -19.29 12.96
C ASN A 322 -1.42 -20.21 11.72
N TYR A 323 -1.55 -19.67 10.50
CA TYR A 323 -1.51 -20.46 9.28
C TYR A 323 -0.11 -21.06 9.09
N GLU A 324 -0.05 -22.38 9.01
CA GLU A 324 1.16 -23.13 8.68
C GLU A 324 1.20 -23.32 7.17
N MET A 325 2.31 -22.95 6.54
CA MET A 325 2.45 -23.00 5.10
C MET A 325 2.62 -24.46 4.63
N PRO A 326 1.79 -24.97 3.71
CA PRO A 326 2.08 -26.21 3.01
C PRO A 326 3.29 -26.02 2.09
N LEU A 327 4.31 -26.86 2.25
CA LEU A 327 5.55 -26.75 1.49
C LEU A 327 5.92 -28.09 0.85
N ARG A 328 6.55 -27.99 -0.32
CA ARG A 328 7.26 -29.09 -0.97
C ARG A 328 8.74 -28.78 -0.98
N LYS A 329 9.57 -29.82 -0.93
CA LYS A 329 11.00 -29.70 -1.18
C LYS A 329 11.22 -28.94 -2.50
N ASP A 330 12.22 -28.07 -2.50
CA ASP A 330 12.63 -27.23 -3.63
C ASP A 330 11.68 -26.06 -3.95
N ASP A 331 10.60 -25.87 -3.18
CA ASP A 331 9.80 -24.63 -3.24
C ASP A 331 10.68 -23.40 -2.94
N ARG A 332 10.43 -22.30 -3.65
CA ARG A 332 11.02 -20.99 -3.37
C ARG A 332 10.08 -20.17 -2.50
N VAL A 333 10.57 -19.68 -1.36
CA VAL A 333 9.81 -18.88 -0.40
C VAL A 333 10.57 -17.61 -0.02
N LYS A 334 9.83 -16.59 0.39
CA LYS A 334 10.38 -15.31 0.84
C LYS A 334 10.36 -15.24 2.37
N ILE A 335 11.46 -14.84 2.99
CA ILE A 335 11.55 -14.69 4.44
C ILE A 335 11.00 -13.33 4.85
N VAL A 336 9.99 -13.33 5.71
CA VAL A 336 9.36 -12.11 6.24
C VAL A 336 9.93 -11.77 7.62
N PHE A 337 9.88 -12.74 8.53
CA PHE A 337 10.27 -12.54 9.92
C PHE A 337 10.79 -13.84 10.52
N SER A 338 11.78 -13.76 11.39
CA SER A 338 12.33 -14.91 12.12
C SER A 338 12.09 -14.75 13.61
N TYR A 339 11.55 -15.79 14.25
CA TYR A 339 11.27 -15.79 15.69
C TYR A 339 11.55 -17.16 16.30
N ASP A 340 12.57 -17.23 17.16
CA ASP A 340 13.00 -18.47 17.82
C ASP A 340 13.27 -19.60 16.80
N GLU A 341 12.59 -20.75 16.89
CA GLU A 341 12.71 -21.87 15.95
C GLU A 341 11.75 -21.76 14.74
N LYS A 342 10.94 -20.69 14.68
CA LYS A 342 9.96 -20.46 13.61
C LYS A 342 10.36 -19.31 12.70
N MET A 343 9.82 -19.35 11.48
CA MET A 343 9.92 -18.30 10.48
C MET A 343 8.55 -18.02 9.88
N GLN A 344 8.21 -16.74 9.80
CA GLN A 344 7.13 -16.27 8.95
C GLN A 344 7.69 -16.12 7.54
N ILE A 345 7.03 -16.76 6.59
CA ILE A 345 7.41 -16.79 5.18
C ILE A 345 6.24 -16.36 4.31
N LYS A 346 6.56 -15.86 3.12
CA LYS A 346 5.60 -15.60 2.06
C LYS A 346 5.85 -16.54 0.88
N LYS A 347 4.80 -17.19 0.41
CA LYS A 347 4.80 -18.06 -0.78
C LYS A 347 3.60 -17.69 -1.64
N ASP A 348 3.82 -17.38 -2.91
CA ASP A 348 2.76 -17.02 -3.87
C ASP A 348 1.81 -15.93 -3.35
N GLY A 349 2.36 -14.88 -2.72
CA GLY A 349 1.58 -13.77 -2.16
C GLY A 349 0.86 -14.11 -0.84
N VAL A 350 1.01 -15.33 -0.31
CA VAL A 350 0.38 -15.78 0.94
C VAL A 350 1.38 -15.82 2.09
N LEU A 351 0.99 -15.28 3.25
CA LEU A 351 1.79 -15.29 4.47
C LEU A 351 1.46 -16.51 5.34
N GLY A 352 2.48 -17.16 5.88
CA GLY A 352 2.31 -18.26 6.83
C GLY A 352 3.58 -18.58 7.59
N TRP A 353 3.51 -19.57 8.47
CA TRP A 353 4.61 -20.02 9.31
C TRP A 353 5.20 -21.35 8.84
N THR A 354 6.49 -21.52 9.12
CA THR A 354 7.20 -22.80 9.04
C THR A 354 8.30 -22.86 10.11
N ASP A 355 8.81 -24.05 10.41
CA ASP A 355 10.01 -24.20 11.25
C ASP A 355 11.26 -23.82 10.45
N LYS A 356 12.25 -23.21 11.12
CA LYS A 356 13.54 -22.85 10.51
C LYS A 356 14.24 -24.02 9.85
N LYS A 357 14.15 -25.22 10.44
CA LYS A 357 14.73 -26.47 9.92
C LYS A 357 14.17 -26.90 8.55
N ASN A 358 13.06 -26.32 8.12
CA ASN A 358 12.43 -26.60 6.83
C ASN A 358 12.97 -25.71 5.71
N ILE A 359 13.73 -24.67 6.03
CA ILE A 359 14.32 -23.72 5.10
C ILE A 359 15.84 -23.90 5.07
N GLU A 360 16.45 -23.72 3.90
CA GLU A 360 17.91 -23.77 3.78
C GLU A 360 18.58 -22.73 4.70
N PRO A 361 19.70 -23.07 5.37
CA PRO A 361 20.40 -22.15 6.26
C PRO A 361 20.96 -20.95 5.50
N LYS A 362 21.31 -19.91 6.26
CA LYS A 362 21.68 -18.61 5.71
C LYS A 362 23.01 -18.61 4.99
#